data_AF-I4EMQ2-F1
#
_entry.id   AF-I4EMQ2-F1
#
_cell.length_a   1.000
_cell.length_b   1.000
_cell.length_c   1.000
_cell.angle_alpha   90.00
_cell.angle_beta   90.00
_cell.angle_gamma   90.00
#
_symmetry.space_group_name_H-M   'P 1'
#
loop_
_entity.id
_entity.type
_entity.pdbx_description
1 polymer ?
#
loop_
_entity_poly.entity_id
_entity_poly.type
_entity_poly.pdbx_seq_one_letter_code
_entity_poly.pdbx_strand_id
1 'polypeptide(L)'
;MEHGAVWITYQPNLPADQVDILRKQAQQSYVLVSPYPGLPSPVVASAWSNQLKLDSASDPRLDQFVRYFRQGPQTPEPGAPCTGGTSATE
;
A
#
# COMPACT_ATOMS: atom_id res chain seq x y z
N MET A 1 -11.65 -9.23 8.48
CA MET A 1 -10.90 -9.41 7.23
C MET A 1 -10.64 -8.04 6.62
N GLU A 2 -9.62 -7.32 7.08
CA GLU A 2 -9.27 -6.01 6.53
C GLU A 2 -7.80 -5.99 6.13
N HIS A 3 -7.57 -6.13 4.84
CA HIS A 3 -6.26 -5.98 4.23
C HIS A 3 -5.96 -4.49 4.08
N GLY A 4 -4.76 -4.07 4.49
CA GLY A 4 -4.41 -2.67 4.34
C GLY A 4 -4.11 -2.29 2.90
N ALA A 5 -4.92 -1.39 2.33
CA ALA A 5 -4.69 -0.88 0.98
C ALA A 5 -3.67 0.27 0.98
N VAL A 6 -2.74 0.23 0.04
CA VAL A 6 -1.72 1.25 -0.19
C VAL A 6 -2.00 1.96 -1.50
N TRP A 7 -2.18 3.28 -1.45
CA TRP A 7 -2.35 4.12 -2.62
C TRP A 7 -1.09 4.92 -2.90
N ILE A 8 -0.41 4.60 -4.00
CA ILE A 8 0.78 5.31 -4.47
C ILE A 8 0.36 6.29 -5.58
N THR A 9 0.61 7.56 -5.35
CA THR A 9 0.41 8.62 -6.34
C THR A 9 1.76 9.11 -6.84
N TYR A 10 1.84 9.46 -8.12
CA TYR A 10 3.08 9.94 -8.73
C TYR A 10 2.83 11.08 -9.70
N GLN A 11 3.83 11.95 -9.88
CA GLN A 11 3.69 13.05 -10.85
C GLN A 11 3.74 12.50 -12.28
N PRO A 12 2.88 12.99 -13.20
CA PRO A 12 2.82 12.48 -14.57
C PRO A 12 4.07 12.76 -15.41
N ASN A 13 4.96 13.64 -14.95
CA ASN A 13 6.25 13.96 -15.57
C ASN A 13 7.41 13.07 -15.07
N LEU A 14 7.13 12.03 -14.27
CA LEU A 14 8.16 11.08 -13.83
C LEU A 14 8.85 10.41 -15.04
N PRO A 15 10.15 10.11 -14.94
CA PRO A 15 10.83 9.32 -15.96
C PRO A 15 10.23 7.92 -16.10
N ALA A 16 10.24 7.39 -17.33
CA ALA A 16 9.58 6.13 -17.68
C ALA A 16 10.06 4.93 -16.83
N ASP A 17 11.35 4.86 -16.52
CA ASP A 17 11.92 3.84 -15.62
C ASP A 17 11.25 3.82 -14.24
N GLN A 18 11.00 5.01 -13.66
CA GLN A 18 10.34 5.09 -12.38
C GLN A 18 8.85 4.74 -12.47
N VAL A 19 8.19 5.11 -13.57
CA VAL A 19 6.81 4.70 -13.82
C VAL A 19 6.70 3.17 -13.93
N ASP A 20 7.65 2.50 -14.60
CA ASP A 20 7.68 1.03 -14.69
C ASP A 20 7.79 0.36 -13.31
N ILE A 21 8.65 0.90 -12.44
CA ILE A 21 8.76 0.43 -11.05
C ILE A 21 7.42 0.56 -10.32
N LEU A 22 6.75 1.70 -10.44
CA LEU A 22 5.43 1.91 -9.81
C LEU A 22 4.37 0.97 -10.40
N ARG A 23 4.39 0.72 -11.71
CA ARG A 23 3.48 -0.25 -12.35
C ARG A 23 3.72 -1.67 -11.88
N LYS A 24 4.96 -2.05 -11.54
CA LYS A 24 5.26 -3.33 -10.89
C LYS A 24 4.68 -3.40 -9.48
N GLN A 25 4.74 -2.32 -8.71
CA GLN A 25 4.07 -2.27 -7.40
C GLN A 25 2.55 -2.42 -7.52
N ALA A 26 1.93 -1.81 -8.55
CA ALA A 26 0.49 -1.93 -8.82
C ALA A 26 0.01 -3.37 -9.12
N GLN A 27 0.91 -4.28 -9.49
CA GLN A 27 0.57 -5.70 -9.71
C GLN A 27 0.41 -6.47 -8.39
N GLN A 28 0.85 -5.88 -7.26
CA GLN A 28 0.70 -6.49 -5.95
C GLN A 28 -0.72 -6.28 -5.42
N SER A 29 -1.25 -7.29 -4.72
CA SER A 29 -2.57 -7.20 -4.09
C SER A 29 -2.62 -6.03 -3.10
N TYR A 30 -3.74 -5.31 -3.07
CA TYR A 30 -3.97 -4.16 -2.19
C TYR A 30 -3.03 -2.96 -2.43
N VAL A 31 -2.41 -2.86 -3.60
CA VAL A 31 -1.64 -1.68 -4.03
C VAL A 31 -2.35 -1.02 -5.20
N LEU A 32 -2.65 0.26 -5.08
CA LEU A 32 -3.23 1.08 -6.14
C LEU A 32 -2.24 2.15 -6.54
N VAL A 33 -2.04 2.35 -7.84
CA VAL A 33 -1.09 3.33 -8.37
C VAL A 33 -1.81 4.27 -9.32
N SER A 34 -1.68 5.58 -9.14
CA SER A 34 -2.36 6.55 -10.00
C SER A 34 -1.51 7.81 -10.23
N PRO A 35 -1.50 8.37 -11.45
CA PRO A 35 -0.86 9.66 -11.68
C PRO A 35 -1.68 10.78 -11.02
N TYR A 36 -1.01 11.71 -10.35
CA TYR A 36 -1.62 12.88 -9.73
C TYR A 36 -0.78 14.14 -10.00
N PRO A 37 -1.27 15.11 -10.80
CA PRO A 37 -0.57 16.36 -11.02
C PRO A 37 -0.62 17.24 -9.75
N GLY A 38 0.43 18.03 -9.51
CA GLY A 38 0.46 18.96 -8.37
C GLY A 38 0.83 18.32 -7.02
N LEU A 39 1.42 17.12 -7.02
CA LEU A 39 1.97 16.54 -5.80
C LEU A 39 3.14 17.38 -5.27
N PRO A 40 3.28 17.51 -3.94
CA PRO A 40 4.42 18.19 -3.30
C PRO A 40 5.75 17.42 -3.43
N SER A 41 5.70 16.18 -3.92
CA SER A 41 6.87 15.31 -4.13
C SER A 41 6.61 14.43 -5.37
N PRO A 42 7.67 13.95 -6.04
CA PRO A 42 7.52 13.16 -7.27
C PRO A 42 6.71 11.86 -7.03
N VAL A 43 6.84 11.22 -5.87
CA VAL A 43 6.05 10.05 -5.47
C VAL A 43 5.51 10.21 -4.05
N VAL A 44 4.26 9.84 -3.83
CA VAL A 44 3.61 9.86 -2.50
C VAL A 44 2.84 8.56 -2.28
N ALA A 45 3.24 7.78 -1.29
CA ALA A 45 2.51 6.58 -0.84
C ALA A 45 1.60 6.92 0.34
N SER A 46 0.35 6.49 0.30
CA SER A 46 -0.68 6.79 1.29
C SER A 46 -1.37 5.51 1.76
N ALA A 47 -1.54 5.31 3.05
CA ALA A 47 -2.24 4.17 3.63
C ALA A 47 -2.80 4.52 5.02
N TRP A 48 -4.10 4.31 5.27
CA TRP A 48 -4.73 4.42 6.60
C TRP A 48 -4.29 5.65 7.42
N SER A 49 -4.35 6.85 6.83
CA SER A 49 -3.90 8.12 7.43
C SER A 49 -2.38 8.35 7.52
N ASN A 50 -1.55 7.40 7.06
CA ASN A 50 -0.12 7.60 6.90
C ASN A 50 0.19 8.01 5.47
N GLN A 51 1.11 8.98 5.32
CA GLN A 51 1.62 9.41 4.03
C GLN A 51 3.14 9.43 4.06
N LEU A 52 3.75 8.79 3.07
CA LEU A 52 5.19 8.79 2.84
C LEU A 52 5.50 9.52 1.54
N LYS A 53 6.18 10.65 1.66
CA LYS A 53 6.65 11.44 0.53
C LYS A 53 8.04 10.99 0.14
N LEU A 54 8.24 10.69 -1.14
CA LEU A 54 9.45 10.12 -1.69
C LEU A 54 9.91 10.95 -2.88
N ASP A 55 11.22 11.05 -3.03
CA ASP A 55 11.85 11.74 -4.15
C ASP A 55 11.99 10.82 -5.39
N SER A 56 11.83 9.51 -5.21
CA SER A 56 11.91 8.53 -6.31
C SER A 56 11.15 7.24 -6.02
N ALA A 57 10.64 6.61 -7.07
CA ALA A 57 9.98 5.30 -7.04
C ALA A 57 10.93 4.15 -6.68
N SER A 58 12.24 4.33 -6.90
CA SER A 58 13.28 3.35 -6.55
C SER A 58 13.69 3.40 -5.08
N ASP A 59 13.09 4.30 -4.29
CA ASP A 59 13.44 4.46 -2.89
C ASP A 59 13.04 3.20 -2.09
N PRO A 60 13.98 2.57 -1.35
CA PRO A 60 13.70 1.34 -0.61
C PRO A 60 12.61 1.52 0.46
N ARG A 61 12.35 2.76 0.92
CA ARG A 61 11.28 3.06 1.87
C ARG A 61 9.90 2.83 1.26
N LEU A 62 9.74 2.89 -0.06
CA LEU A 62 8.47 2.59 -0.74
C LEU A 62 8.08 1.12 -0.55
N ASP A 63 9.01 0.20 -0.83
CA ASP A 63 8.79 -1.24 -0.66
C ASP A 63 8.52 -1.58 0.81
N GLN A 64 9.24 -0.95 1.74
CA GLN A 64 8.99 -1.11 3.18
C GLN A 64 7.58 -0.64 3.56
N PHE A 65 7.14 0.53 3.08
CA PHE A 65 5.79 1.06 3.33
C PHE A 65 4.73 0.13 2.77
N VAL A 66 4.88 -0.30 1.51
CA VAL A 66 3.95 -1.24 0.87
C VAL A 66 3.84 -2.54 1.66
N ARG A 67 4.97 -3.13 2.07
CA ARG A 67 4.97 -4.37 2.87
C ARG A 67 4.31 -4.17 4.22
N TYR A 68 4.66 -3.09 4.92
CA TYR A 68 4.13 -2.78 6.24
C TYR A 68 2.62 -2.61 6.22
N PHE A 69 2.06 -1.86 5.26
CA PHE A 69 0.63 -1.60 5.22
C PHE A 69 -0.17 -2.72 4.52
N ARG A 70 0.42 -3.47 3.59
CA ARG A 70 -0.25 -4.60 2.92
C ARG A 70 -0.42 -5.82 3.82
N GLN A 71 0.55 -6.09 4.71
CA GLN A 71 0.60 -7.29 5.56
C GLN A 71 0.62 -6.96 7.06
N GLY A 72 0.49 -5.69 7.43
CA GLY A 72 0.66 -5.26 8.81
C GLY A 72 -0.53 -5.61 9.70
N PRO A 73 -0.28 -5.98 10.98
CA PRO A 73 -1.31 -6.16 12.00
C PRO A 73 -1.95 -4.82 12.48
N GLN A 74 -1.65 -3.71 11.81
CA GLN A 74 -2.11 -2.35 12.14
C GLN A 74 -3.40 -1.96 11.39
N THR A 75 -3.99 -2.85 10.58
CA THR A 75 -5.38 -2.66 10.14
C THR A 75 -6.29 -2.77 11.37
N PRO A 76 -7.29 -1.87 11.52
CA PRO A 76 -8.13 -1.81 12.71
C PRO A 76 -9.10 -3.00 12.79
N GLU A 77 -8.57 -4.20 13.03
CA GLU A 77 -9.34 -5.34 13.55
C GLU A 77 -8.59 -5.99 14.72
N PRO A 78 -8.68 -5.43 15.92
CA PRO A 78 -8.52 -6.23 17.12
C PRO A 78 -9.68 -7.25 17.21
N GLY A 79 -9.45 -8.47 16.74
CA GLY A 79 -10.14 -9.67 17.23
C GLY A 79 -11.32 -10.21 16.44
N ALA A 80 -11.07 -10.87 15.31
CA ALA A 80 -11.99 -11.91 14.83
C ALA A 80 -11.30 -13.04 14.06
N PRO A 81 -10.75 -14.07 14.74
CA PRO A 81 -10.75 -15.40 14.14
C PRO A 81 -12.20 -15.89 14.12
N CYS A 82 -12.90 -15.73 13.00
CA CYS A 82 -14.02 -16.61 12.66
C CYS A 82 -13.45 -17.98 12.27
N THR A 83 -12.80 -18.68 13.20
CA THR A 83 -12.36 -20.08 13.02
C THR A 83 -12.18 -20.72 14.39
N GLY A 84 -13.20 -21.45 14.86
CA GLY A 84 -13.05 -22.29 16.05
C GLY A 84 -14.30 -22.47 16.91
N GLY A 85 -15.40 -22.98 16.33
CA GLY A 85 -16.50 -23.57 17.08
C GLY A 85 -16.74 -24.99 16.58
N THR A 86 -15.96 -25.93 17.10
CA THR A 86 -16.12 -27.37 16.86
C THR A 86 -17.45 -27.86 17.42
N SER A 87 -18.05 -28.81 16.70
CA SER A 87 -19.25 -29.57 17.04
C SER A 87 -19.25 -30.12 18.47
N ALA A 88 -20.32 -29.84 19.23
CA ALA A 88 -21.03 -30.78 20.10
C ALA A 88 -22.20 -30.03 20.78
N THR A 89 -23.42 -30.50 20.57
CA THR A 89 -24.48 -30.35 21.57
C THR A 89 -25.24 -31.67 21.56
N GLU A 90 -25.23 -32.26 22.75
CA GLU A 90 -25.91 -33.49 23.17
C GLU A 90 -27.44 -33.37 23.08
#